data_AF-A0A534Z2W2-F1
#
_entry.id   AF-A0A534Z2W2-F1
#
_cell.length_a   1.000
_cell.length_b   1.000
_cell.length_c   1.000
_cell.angle_alpha   90.00
_cell.angle_beta   90.00
_cell.angle_gamma   90.00
#
_symmetry.space_group_name_H-M   'P 1'
#
loop_
_entity.id
_entity.type
_entity.pdbx_description
1 polymer ?
#
loop_
_entity_poly.entity_id
_entity_poly.type
_entity_poly.pdbx_seq_one_letter_code
_entity_poly.pdbx_strand_id
1 'polypeptide(L)'
;MSPEEERQHGLTRERLVEAALAWIREEGLDGLSMRALADQLAVKAASLYWHVRDRRELVELLAEAILESVRPARGGVGWREAVLETAGALGRRVASIKDADRILLEVPEAIQRSQVYAHLKRHLESAGLQPGEAADVAFAVIVQVITARKAPEAPAFKAGAVASIAIDSGSRGVALLRGEGLGEIELNPRHPWRFQIQGATWNTVVDASGLDVREIKFDSGAAKAEIFLPLPRGVVPIEISSGVVGVTLHRPAGAAVIADVHTGAVRLKLDDYSSRAV
;
A
#
# COMPACT_ATOMS: atom_id res chain seq x y z
N MET A 1 -7.37 34.31 -32.92
CA MET A 1 -6.76 33.09 -32.35
C MET A 1 -7.34 31.90 -33.09
N SER A 2 -6.53 30.91 -33.40
CA SER A 2 -7.01 29.65 -33.98
C SER A 2 -7.72 28.79 -32.92
N PRO A 3 -8.64 27.88 -33.31
CA PRO A 3 -9.31 26.96 -32.37
C PRO A 3 -8.35 26.05 -31.59
N GLU A 4 -7.12 25.89 -32.08
CA GLU A 4 -6.05 25.09 -31.46
C GLU A 4 -5.34 25.89 -30.35
N GLU A 5 -5.14 27.20 -30.54
CA GLU A 5 -4.56 28.11 -29.54
C GLU A 5 -5.52 28.42 -28.38
N GLU A 6 -6.83 28.48 -28.63
CA GLU A 6 -7.86 28.62 -27.58
C GLU A 6 -7.96 27.37 -26.70
N ARG A 7 -7.85 26.16 -27.28
CA ARG A 7 -7.84 24.91 -26.51
C ARG A 7 -6.57 24.77 -25.65
N GLN A 8 -5.43 25.23 -26.17
CA GLN A 8 -4.17 25.27 -25.42
C GLN A 8 -4.20 26.31 -24.29
N HIS A 9 -4.79 27.50 -24.50
CA HIS A 9 -4.96 28.51 -23.46
C HIS A 9 -5.91 28.07 -22.33
N GLY A 10 -6.84 27.15 -22.60
CA GLY A 10 -7.75 26.58 -21.60
C GLY A 10 -7.23 25.31 -20.92
N LEU A 11 -5.99 24.88 -21.15
CA LEU A 11 -5.42 23.72 -20.48
C LEU A 11 -4.84 24.15 -19.13
N THR A 12 -5.32 23.54 -18.05
CA THR A 12 -4.82 23.76 -16.69
C THR A 12 -4.52 22.42 -16.01
N ARG A 13 -3.80 22.45 -14.89
CA ARG A 13 -3.53 21.24 -14.10
C ARG A 13 -4.84 20.59 -13.63
N GLU A 14 -5.80 21.41 -13.22
CA GLU A 14 -7.11 20.98 -12.75
C GLU A 14 -7.87 20.26 -13.87
N ARG A 15 -7.92 20.86 -15.08
CA ARG A 15 -8.58 20.25 -16.24
C ARG A 15 -7.91 18.93 -16.66
N LEU A 16 -6.59 18.85 -16.54
CA LEU A 16 -5.82 17.65 -16.83
C LEU A 16 -6.18 16.53 -15.83
N VAL A 17 -6.23 16.83 -14.54
CA VAL A 17 -6.64 15.91 -13.48
C VAL A 17 -8.10 15.46 -13.65
N GLU A 18 -9.02 16.39 -13.95
CA GLU A 18 -10.43 16.07 -14.20
C GLU A 18 -10.61 15.12 -15.38
N ALA A 19 -9.91 15.37 -16.49
CA ALA A 19 -9.96 14.51 -17.67
C ALA A 19 -9.39 13.11 -17.39
N ALA A 20 -8.27 13.03 -16.66
CA ALA A 20 -7.67 11.76 -16.26
C ALA A 20 -8.58 10.98 -15.29
N LEU A 21 -9.20 11.63 -14.30
CA LEU A 21 -10.19 10.98 -13.43
C LEU A 21 -11.42 10.52 -14.20
N ALA A 22 -11.84 11.26 -15.23
CA ALA A 22 -12.92 10.83 -16.12
C ALA A 22 -12.54 9.59 -16.93
N TRP A 23 -11.34 9.56 -17.49
CA TRP A 23 -10.80 8.39 -18.18
C TRP A 23 -10.77 7.16 -17.27
N ILE A 24 -10.22 7.32 -16.06
CA ILE A 24 -10.10 6.22 -15.08
C ILE A 24 -11.47 5.66 -14.72
N ARG A 25 -12.53 6.49 -14.62
CA ARG A 25 -13.89 6.00 -14.33
C ARG A 25 -14.41 5.03 -15.40
N GLU A 26 -14.16 5.33 -16.68
CA GLU A 26 -14.63 4.52 -17.80
C GLU A 26 -13.68 3.34 -18.07
N GLU A 27 -12.43 3.64 -18.42
CA GLU A 27 -11.47 2.68 -18.95
C GLU A 27 -10.60 2.03 -17.86
N GLY A 28 -10.40 2.71 -16.73
CA GLY A 28 -9.46 2.29 -15.67
C GLY A 28 -8.05 2.84 -15.87
N LEU A 29 -7.16 2.51 -14.93
CA LEU A 29 -5.81 3.08 -14.85
C LEU A 29 -4.86 2.54 -15.92
N ASP A 30 -4.99 1.27 -16.33
CA ASP A 30 -4.06 0.62 -17.26
C ASP A 30 -4.07 1.25 -18.66
N GLY A 31 -5.20 1.81 -19.07
CA GLY A 31 -5.34 2.54 -20.34
C GLY A 31 -4.83 3.99 -20.29
N LEU A 32 -4.54 4.52 -19.11
CA LEU A 32 -4.16 5.93 -18.96
C LEU A 32 -2.69 6.15 -19.32
N SER A 33 -2.47 6.81 -20.45
CA SER A 33 -1.15 7.27 -20.90
C SER A 33 -1.18 8.76 -21.22
N MET A 34 0.00 9.41 -21.22
CA MET A 34 0.10 10.83 -21.62
C MET A 34 -0.46 11.08 -23.03
N ARG A 35 -0.29 10.12 -23.94
CA ARG A 35 -0.85 10.21 -25.30
C ARG A 35 -2.36 10.09 -25.30
N ALA A 36 -2.91 9.07 -24.63
CA ALA A 36 -4.36 8.87 -24.52
C ALA A 36 -5.05 10.08 -23.89
N LEU A 37 -4.44 10.66 -22.85
CA LEU A 37 -4.95 11.87 -22.20
C LEU A 37 -4.89 13.11 -23.13
N ALA A 38 -3.83 13.25 -23.92
CA ALA A 38 -3.70 14.34 -24.89
C ALA A 38 -4.76 14.22 -26.00
N ASP A 39 -4.99 13.01 -26.50
CA ASP A 39 -6.01 12.70 -27.50
C ASP A 39 -7.42 13.02 -26.96
N GLN A 40 -7.72 12.61 -25.72
CA GLN A 40 -8.98 12.92 -25.04
C GLN A 40 -9.20 14.44 -24.88
N LEU A 41 -8.14 15.18 -24.58
CA LEU A 41 -8.18 16.64 -24.43
C LEU A 41 -8.12 17.39 -25.77
N ALA A 42 -7.93 16.68 -26.89
CA ALA A 42 -7.70 17.22 -28.22
C ALA A 42 -6.56 18.26 -28.28
N VAL A 43 -5.46 17.95 -27.58
CA VAL A 43 -4.21 18.74 -27.55
C VAL A 43 -3.02 17.87 -27.94
N LYS A 44 -1.87 18.49 -28.20
CA LYS A 44 -0.62 17.76 -28.45
C LYS A 44 -0.07 17.22 -27.12
N ALA A 45 0.54 16.03 -27.12
CA ALA A 45 1.14 15.47 -25.90
C ALA A 45 2.17 16.41 -25.26
N ALA A 46 2.95 17.14 -26.08
CA ALA A 46 3.88 18.16 -25.62
C ALA A 46 3.21 19.26 -24.76
N SER A 47 1.93 19.56 -25.02
CA SER A 47 1.15 20.54 -24.26
C SER A 47 0.92 20.10 -22.81
N LEU A 48 0.75 18.80 -22.57
CA LEU A 48 0.57 18.28 -21.21
C LEU A 48 1.81 18.48 -20.34
N TYR A 49 3.00 18.37 -20.96
CA TYR A 49 4.27 18.46 -20.25
C TYR A 49 4.60 19.85 -19.68
N TRP A 50 3.89 20.89 -20.14
CA TRP A 50 3.94 22.22 -19.51
C TRP A 50 3.24 22.27 -18.16
N HIS A 51 2.31 21.34 -17.91
CA HIS A 51 1.54 21.28 -16.67
C HIS A 51 2.06 20.21 -15.72
N VAL A 52 2.56 19.09 -16.24
CA VAL A 52 3.10 17.96 -15.46
C VAL A 52 4.41 17.48 -16.07
N ARG A 53 5.45 17.25 -15.26
CA ARG A 53 6.77 16.85 -15.77
C ARG A 53 6.77 15.45 -16.37
N ASP A 54 5.99 14.55 -15.79
CA ASP A 54 5.90 13.14 -16.21
C ASP A 54 4.58 12.48 -15.75
N ARG A 55 4.43 11.19 -16.07
CA ARG A 55 3.29 10.37 -15.61
C ARG A 55 3.23 10.29 -14.09
N ARG A 56 4.36 10.29 -13.39
CA ARG A 56 4.39 10.18 -11.93
C ARG A 56 3.78 11.42 -11.30
N GLU A 57 4.15 12.63 -11.74
CA GLU A 57 3.53 13.87 -11.25
C GLU A 57 2.03 13.89 -11.54
N LEU A 58 1.58 13.35 -12.68
CA LEU A 58 0.14 13.16 -12.93
C LEU A 58 -0.51 12.26 -11.88
N VAL A 59 0.08 11.11 -11.56
CA VAL A 59 -0.45 10.20 -10.52
C VAL A 59 -0.43 10.86 -9.14
N GLU A 60 0.60 11.66 -8.83
CA GLU A 60 0.67 12.46 -7.60
C GLU A 60 -0.51 13.43 -7.49
N LEU A 61 -0.81 14.18 -8.57
CA LEU A 61 -1.94 15.10 -8.62
C LEU A 61 -3.30 14.38 -8.53
N LEU A 62 -3.42 13.19 -9.14
CA LEU A 62 -4.62 12.36 -9.03
C LEU A 62 -4.82 11.91 -7.57
N ALA A 63 -3.77 11.42 -6.92
CA ALA A 63 -3.81 11.01 -5.52
C ALA A 63 -4.22 12.18 -4.59
N GLU A 64 -3.62 13.36 -4.80
CA GLU A 64 -3.97 14.58 -4.08
C GLU A 64 -5.45 14.94 -4.28
N ALA A 65 -5.95 14.96 -5.51
CA ALA A 65 -7.36 15.26 -5.80
C ALA A 65 -8.34 14.24 -5.18
N ILE A 66 -7.98 12.95 -5.16
CA ILE A 66 -8.78 11.91 -4.49
C ILE A 66 -8.85 12.19 -2.99
N LEU A 67 -7.71 12.45 -2.35
CA LEU A 67 -7.64 12.67 -0.90
C LEU A 67 -8.28 14.00 -0.48
N GLU A 68 -8.10 15.07 -1.25
CA GLU A 68 -8.70 16.39 -0.99
C GLU A 68 -10.22 16.38 -1.08
N SER A 69 -10.79 15.48 -1.89
CA SER A 69 -12.24 15.34 -1.99
C SER A 69 -12.87 14.58 -0.82
N VAL A 70 -12.07 13.94 0.05
CA VAL A 70 -12.56 13.36 1.31
C VAL A 70 -12.91 14.50 2.26
N ARG A 71 -14.14 14.46 2.79
CA ARG A 71 -14.64 15.43 3.77
C ARG A 71 -14.76 14.73 5.12
N PRO A 72 -13.80 14.90 6.04
CA PRO A 72 -13.94 14.40 7.41
C PRO A 72 -15.10 15.10 8.12
N ALA A 73 -15.68 14.45 9.13
CA ALA A 73 -16.73 15.05 9.94
C ALA A 73 -16.22 16.32 10.65
N ARG A 74 -17.13 17.28 10.82
CA ARG A 74 -16.86 18.50 11.58
C ARG A 74 -16.91 18.13 13.07
N GLY A 75 -15.91 18.56 13.84
CA GLY A 75 -15.66 18.10 15.21
C GLY A 75 -16.82 18.28 16.20
N GLY A 76 -16.64 17.78 17.41
CA GLY A 76 -17.67 17.71 18.47
C GLY A 76 -17.97 16.29 18.93
N VAL A 77 -17.39 15.30 18.25
CA VAL A 77 -17.46 13.87 18.57
C VAL A 77 -16.15 13.38 19.21
N GLY A 78 -16.20 12.28 19.95
CA GLY A 78 -15.01 11.67 20.57
C GLY A 78 -14.01 11.16 19.53
N TRP A 79 -12.73 11.00 19.91
CA TRP A 79 -11.65 10.60 18.99
C TRP A 79 -11.97 9.33 18.18
N ARG A 80 -12.63 8.35 18.80
CA ARG A 80 -12.96 7.07 18.16
C ARG A 80 -13.96 7.25 17.03
N GLU A 81 -14.99 8.06 17.26
CA GLU A 81 -16.01 8.37 16.27
C GLU A 81 -15.42 9.18 15.11
N ALA A 82 -14.62 10.20 15.41
CA ALA A 82 -13.92 10.99 14.38
C ALA A 82 -13.01 10.13 13.47
N VAL A 83 -12.29 9.16 14.06
CA VAL A 83 -11.47 8.21 13.30
C VAL A 83 -12.33 7.33 12.39
N LEU A 84 -13.41 6.75 12.92
CA LEU A 84 -14.31 5.88 12.17
C LEU A 84 -15.03 6.62 11.03
N GLU A 85 -15.48 7.86 11.27
CA GLU A 85 -16.13 8.70 10.27
C GLU A 85 -15.16 9.10 9.16
N THR A 86 -13.93 9.48 9.52
CA THR A 86 -12.87 9.81 8.55
C THR A 86 -12.50 8.59 7.71
N ALA A 87 -12.30 7.43 8.35
CA ALA A 87 -12.04 6.16 7.68
C ALA A 87 -13.20 5.77 6.75
N GLY A 88 -14.45 5.90 7.20
CA GLY A 88 -15.64 5.63 6.38
C GLY A 88 -15.78 6.58 5.20
N ALA A 89 -15.46 7.87 5.37
CA ALA A 89 -15.47 8.86 4.29
C ALA A 89 -14.40 8.55 3.23
N LEU A 90 -13.19 8.21 3.66
CA LEU A 90 -12.13 7.74 2.77
C LEU A 90 -12.55 6.46 2.04
N GLY A 91 -13.09 5.47 2.76
CA GLY A 91 -13.52 4.19 2.18
C GLY A 91 -14.59 4.36 1.10
N ARG A 92 -15.61 5.20 1.36
CA ARG A 92 -16.62 5.54 0.33
C ARG A 92 -15.99 6.21 -0.89
N ARG A 93 -15.00 7.09 -0.68
CA ARG A 93 -14.34 7.79 -1.79
C ARG A 93 -13.50 6.84 -2.63
N VAL A 94 -12.67 6.01 -2.01
CA VAL A 94 -11.87 4.97 -2.67
C VAL A 94 -12.78 3.96 -3.39
N ALA A 95 -13.94 3.60 -2.81
CA ALA A 95 -14.91 2.73 -3.46
C ALA A 95 -15.54 3.36 -4.72
N SER A 96 -15.74 4.69 -4.73
CA SER A 96 -16.39 5.41 -5.83
C SER A 96 -15.52 5.65 -7.07
N ILE A 97 -14.21 5.40 -6.96
CA ILE A 97 -13.26 5.65 -8.05
C ILE A 97 -12.58 4.33 -8.41
N LYS A 98 -12.64 3.97 -9.70
CA LYS A 98 -11.97 2.80 -10.25
C LYS A 98 -10.45 2.94 -10.06
N ASP A 99 -9.78 1.86 -9.63
CA ASP A 99 -8.33 1.80 -9.41
C ASP A 99 -7.75 2.86 -8.43
N ALA A 100 -8.57 3.47 -7.57
CA ALA A 100 -8.12 4.46 -6.61
C ALA A 100 -7.08 3.93 -5.62
N ASP A 101 -7.20 2.66 -5.25
CA ASP A 101 -6.24 1.95 -4.42
C ASP A 101 -4.85 1.90 -5.07
N ARG A 102 -4.78 1.55 -6.35
CA ARG A 102 -3.52 1.52 -7.11
C ARG A 102 -2.89 2.91 -7.20
N ILE A 103 -3.69 3.94 -7.46
CA ILE A 103 -3.23 5.35 -7.54
C ILE A 103 -2.65 5.81 -6.19
N LEU A 104 -3.37 5.58 -5.10
CA LEU A 104 -2.97 6.04 -3.78
C LEU A 104 -1.76 5.27 -3.23
N LEU A 105 -1.63 3.98 -3.55
CA LEU A 105 -0.49 3.15 -3.14
C LEU A 105 0.78 3.40 -3.98
N GLU A 106 0.65 3.90 -5.21
CA GLU A 106 1.79 4.32 -6.03
C GLU A 106 2.48 5.58 -5.45
N VAL A 107 1.73 6.41 -4.71
CA VAL A 107 2.21 7.68 -4.15
C VAL A 107 1.87 7.81 -2.64
N PRO A 108 2.54 7.05 -1.76
CA PRO A 108 2.31 7.12 -0.32
C PRO A 108 2.65 8.51 0.29
N GLU A 109 3.50 9.30 -0.36
CA GLU A 109 3.84 10.65 0.08
C GLU A 109 2.64 11.62 -0.05
N ALA A 110 1.70 11.36 -0.96
CA ALA A 110 0.46 12.14 -1.06
C ALA A 110 -0.47 11.86 0.12
N ILE A 111 -0.52 10.61 0.59
CA ILE A 111 -1.27 10.22 1.80
C ILE A 111 -0.79 11.02 3.01
N GLN A 112 0.53 11.04 3.25
CA GLN A 112 1.12 11.71 4.41
C GLN A 112 0.92 13.23 4.39
N ARG A 113 0.84 13.83 3.20
CA ARG A 113 0.58 15.27 3.02
C ARG A 113 -0.92 15.64 3.11
N SER A 114 -1.81 14.65 3.11
CA SER A 114 -3.24 14.88 3.03
C SER A 114 -3.86 15.39 4.34
N GLN A 115 -4.98 16.11 4.20
CA GLN A 115 -5.81 16.52 5.33
C GLN A 115 -6.43 15.32 6.07
N VAL A 116 -6.66 14.20 5.38
CA VAL A 116 -7.16 12.95 5.99
C VAL A 116 -6.16 12.42 7.02
N TYR A 117 -4.88 12.33 6.63
CA TYR A 117 -3.81 11.90 7.53
C TYR A 117 -3.65 12.86 8.70
N ALA A 118 -3.59 14.17 8.44
CA ALA A 118 -3.50 15.18 9.49
C ALA A 118 -4.69 15.16 10.45
N HIS A 119 -5.89 14.85 9.95
CA HIS A 119 -7.10 14.74 10.77
C HIS A 119 -7.07 13.52 11.69
N LEU A 120 -6.73 12.35 11.15
CA LEU A 120 -6.59 11.12 11.93
C LEU A 120 -5.50 11.26 13.00
N LYS A 121 -4.30 11.72 12.62
CA LYS A 121 -3.17 11.90 13.54
C LYS A 121 -3.55 12.78 14.73
N ARG A 122 -4.20 13.92 14.49
CA ARG A 122 -4.64 14.83 15.57
C ARG A 122 -5.63 14.19 16.54
N HIS A 123 -6.60 13.40 16.03
CA HIS A 123 -7.56 12.73 16.90
C HIS A 123 -6.91 11.62 17.72
N LEU A 124 -5.95 10.89 17.14
CA LEU A 124 -5.17 9.88 17.84
C LEU A 124 -4.28 10.49 18.93
N GLU A 125 -3.65 11.63 18.67
CA GLU A 125 -2.92 12.40 19.69
C GLU A 125 -3.86 12.86 20.82
N SER A 126 -5.07 13.31 20.50
CA SER A 126 -6.08 13.69 21.52
C SER A 126 -6.55 12.50 22.37
N ALA A 127 -6.36 11.27 21.89
CA ALA A 127 -6.63 10.04 22.64
C ALA A 127 -5.48 9.65 23.58
N GLY A 128 -4.36 10.39 23.58
CA GLY A 128 -3.19 10.16 24.43
C GLY A 128 -2.04 9.43 23.74
N LEU A 129 -2.12 9.14 22.44
CA LEU A 129 -1.00 8.54 21.71
C LEU A 129 0.14 9.55 21.54
N GLN A 130 1.38 9.06 21.61
CA GLN A 130 2.56 9.89 21.34
C GLN A 130 2.60 10.30 19.86
N PRO A 131 3.20 11.46 19.49
CA PRO A 131 3.13 11.99 18.12
C PRO A 131 3.63 11.04 17.03
N GLY A 132 4.70 10.29 17.30
CA GLY A 132 5.23 9.27 16.37
C GLY A 132 4.28 8.08 16.24
N GLU A 133 3.73 7.62 17.35
CA GLU A 133 2.76 6.53 17.36
C GLU A 133 1.47 6.93 16.64
N ALA A 134 0.95 8.14 16.88
CA ALA A 134 -0.25 8.63 16.22
C ALA A 134 -0.06 8.78 14.69
N ALA A 135 1.13 9.22 14.26
CA ALA A 135 1.51 9.28 12.84
C ALA A 135 1.43 7.90 12.18
N ASP A 136 2.07 6.90 12.81
CA ASP A 136 2.07 5.54 12.29
C ASP A 136 0.65 4.93 12.29
N VAL A 137 -0.23 5.23 13.27
CA VAL A 137 -1.60 4.66 13.31
C VAL A 137 -2.41 5.31 12.20
N ALA A 138 -2.32 6.63 12.06
CA ALA A 138 -3.04 7.36 11.04
C ALA A 138 -2.71 6.82 9.65
N PHE A 139 -1.43 6.56 9.38
CA PHE A 139 -1.01 5.95 8.13
C PHE A 139 -1.58 4.54 7.96
N ALA A 140 -1.45 3.68 8.98
CA ALA A 140 -1.96 2.31 8.94
C ALA A 140 -3.48 2.24 8.71
N VAL A 141 -4.26 3.11 9.37
CA VAL A 141 -5.71 3.22 9.16
C VAL A 141 -6.03 3.59 7.73
N ILE A 142 -5.32 4.55 7.13
CA ILE A 142 -5.55 4.95 5.74
C ILE A 142 -5.23 3.81 4.79
N VAL A 143 -4.07 3.17 4.92
CA VAL A 143 -3.70 2.01 4.07
C VAL A 143 -4.74 0.92 4.20
N GLN A 144 -5.17 0.60 5.42
CA GLN A 144 -6.17 -0.43 5.65
C GLN A 144 -7.48 -0.11 4.95
N VAL A 145 -7.95 1.14 5.00
CA VAL A 145 -9.17 1.55 4.28
C VAL A 145 -8.99 1.47 2.76
N ILE A 146 -7.80 1.82 2.26
CA ILE A 146 -7.48 1.76 0.83
C ILE A 146 -7.47 0.30 0.33
N THR A 147 -6.89 -0.62 1.10
CA THR A 147 -6.71 -2.02 0.73
C THR A 147 -7.87 -2.93 1.13
N ALA A 148 -8.86 -2.44 1.88
CA ALA A 148 -10.01 -3.22 2.37
C ALA A 148 -10.97 -3.75 1.26
N ARG A 149 -10.58 -3.76 -0.01
CA ARG A 149 -11.38 -4.36 -1.08
C ARG A 149 -11.24 -5.88 -1.06
N LYS A 150 -12.37 -6.52 -0.72
CA LYS A 150 -12.60 -7.95 -0.54
C LYS A 150 -11.86 -8.49 0.68
N ALA A 151 -12.63 -8.95 1.68
CA ALA A 151 -12.06 -9.75 2.75
C ALA A 151 -11.25 -10.87 2.08
N PRO A 152 -9.96 -11.02 2.43
CA PRO A 152 -9.26 -12.21 2.00
C PRO A 152 -10.06 -13.42 2.45
N GLU A 153 -10.18 -14.40 1.55
CA GLU A 153 -10.72 -15.69 1.94
C GLU A 153 -9.93 -16.14 3.18
N ALA A 154 -10.63 -16.39 4.29
CA ALA A 154 -9.98 -16.79 5.53
C ALA A 154 -9.00 -17.91 5.19
N PRO A 155 -7.75 -17.85 5.68
CA PRO A 155 -6.74 -18.79 5.26
C PRO A 155 -7.25 -20.21 5.49
N ALA A 156 -7.52 -20.91 4.39
CA ALA A 156 -8.02 -22.27 4.44
C ALA A 156 -6.84 -23.18 4.80
N PHE A 157 -6.49 -23.22 6.08
CA PHE A 157 -5.53 -24.18 6.57
C PHE A 157 -6.18 -25.57 6.46
N LYS A 158 -5.68 -26.40 5.55
CA LYS A 158 -5.99 -27.84 5.60
C LYS A 158 -5.51 -28.36 6.94
N ALA A 159 -6.43 -28.87 7.76
CA ALA A 159 -6.10 -29.53 9.02
C ALA A 159 -5.14 -30.69 8.74
N GLY A 160 -3.92 -30.61 9.28
CA GLY A 160 -2.89 -31.64 9.12
C GLY A 160 -1.45 -31.10 9.11
N ALA A 161 -0.80 -31.15 10.27
CA ALA A 161 0.65 -31.25 10.49
C ALA A 161 1.60 -30.04 10.30
N VAL A 162 1.14 -28.81 10.04
CA VAL A 162 2.05 -27.63 9.98
C VAL A 162 1.54 -26.50 10.85
N ALA A 163 2.40 -25.97 11.72
CA ALA A 163 2.06 -24.83 12.56
C ALA A 163 2.02 -23.55 11.70
N SER A 164 0.98 -22.74 11.87
CA SER A 164 0.71 -21.58 11.00
C SER A 164 0.43 -20.33 11.83
N ILE A 165 0.95 -19.19 11.37
CA ILE A 165 0.63 -17.87 11.92
C ILE A 165 0.08 -17.02 10.78
N ALA A 166 -1.08 -16.43 11.05
CA ALA A 166 -1.65 -15.36 10.24
C ALA A 166 -1.51 -14.05 11.02
N ILE A 167 -0.83 -13.07 10.43
CA ILE A 167 -0.83 -11.69 10.93
C ILE A 167 -1.82 -10.93 10.05
N ASP A 168 -2.87 -10.39 10.67
CA ASP A 168 -3.90 -9.60 10.00
C ASP A 168 -3.74 -8.09 10.24
N SER A 169 -4.54 -7.33 9.50
CA SER A 169 -4.52 -5.86 9.46
C SER A 169 -4.66 -5.22 10.83
N GLY A 170 -3.85 -4.18 11.10
CA GLY A 170 -3.87 -3.44 12.36
C GLY A 170 -2.80 -3.86 13.36
N SER A 171 -2.02 -4.90 13.04
CA SER A 171 -0.84 -5.31 13.79
C SER A 171 0.29 -4.27 13.67
N ARG A 172 0.79 -3.79 14.81
CA ARG A 172 1.89 -2.80 14.89
C ARG A 172 3.00 -3.40 15.75
N GLY A 173 4.23 -3.40 15.23
CA GLY A 173 5.38 -3.91 15.97
C GLY A 173 5.37 -5.42 16.18
N VAL A 174 4.81 -6.21 15.25
CA VAL A 174 4.98 -7.66 15.31
C VAL A 174 6.41 -7.98 14.92
N ALA A 175 7.19 -8.38 15.91
CA ALA A 175 8.55 -8.86 15.75
C ALA A 175 8.55 -10.36 16.08
N LEU A 176 8.73 -11.22 15.09
CA LEU A 176 9.03 -12.63 15.37
C LEU A 176 10.52 -12.73 15.66
N LEU A 177 10.91 -12.45 16.91
CA LEU A 177 12.29 -12.46 17.40
C LEU A 177 12.39 -13.33 18.66
N ARG A 178 13.58 -13.89 18.93
CA ARG A 178 13.91 -14.44 20.26
C ARG A 178 14.11 -13.24 21.20
N GLY A 179 13.15 -13.03 22.09
CA GLY A 179 12.73 -11.71 22.55
C GLY A 179 13.49 -10.98 23.65
N GLU A 180 13.07 -9.71 23.91
CA GLU A 180 12.80 -9.05 25.22
C GLU A 180 12.04 -7.69 25.04
N GLY A 181 10.99 -7.61 24.20
CA GLY A 181 10.28 -6.37 23.86
C GLY A 181 8.78 -6.52 23.54
N LEU A 182 8.03 -5.40 23.59
CA LEU A 182 6.58 -5.37 23.27
C LEU A 182 6.33 -5.76 21.80
N GLY A 183 5.64 -6.88 21.58
CA GLY A 183 5.19 -7.36 20.27
C GLY A 183 5.83 -8.66 19.75
N GLU A 184 6.37 -9.50 20.64
CA GLU A 184 7.12 -10.70 20.26
C GLU A 184 6.30 -12.01 20.35
N ILE A 185 6.44 -12.88 19.35
CA ILE A 185 5.87 -14.23 19.36
C ILE A 185 7.02 -15.23 19.20
N GLU A 186 7.29 -16.05 20.23
CA GLU A 186 8.33 -17.08 20.16
C GLU A 186 7.80 -18.36 19.51
N LEU A 187 8.51 -18.83 18.47
CA LEU A 187 8.10 -19.99 17.68
C LEU A 187 9.00 -21.20 17.92
N ASN A 188 8.38 -22.36 18.10
CA ASN A 188 9.11 -23.60 18.35
C ASN A 188 9.87 -24.07 17.08
N PRO A 189 11.22 -24.12 17.11
CA PRO A 189 12.03 -24.45 15.93
C PRO A 189 11.96 -25.92 15.51
N ARG A 190 11.35 -26.78 16.34
CA ARG A 190 11.19 -28.22 16.03
C ARG A 190 10.00 -28.51 15.11
N HIS A 191 9.14 -27.52 14.88
CA HIS A 191 8.00 -27.67 13.98
C HIS A 191 8.26 -26.97 12.64
N PRO A 192 7.78 -27.54 11.54
CA PRO A 192 7.70 -26.82 10.28
C PRO A 192 6.67 -25.68 10.40
N TRP A 193 7.01 -24.52 9.85
CA TRP A 193 6.20 -23.31 9.90
C TRP A 193 5.80 -22.83 8.50
N ARG A 194 4.59 -22.29 8.42
CA ARG A 194 4.14 -21.47 7.29
C ARG A 194 3.73 -20.10 7.79
N PHE A 195 4.18 -19.07 7.08
CA PHE A 195 3.88 -17.68 7.39
C PHE A 195 2.93 -17.13 6.35
N GLN A 196 1.81 -16.58 6.81
CA GLN A 196 0.94 -15.76 5.98
C GLN A 196 0.81 -14.38 6.61
N ILE A 197 1.24 -13.36 5.87
CA ILE A 197 1.22 -11.98 6.32
C ILE A 197 0.22 -11.25 5.43
N GLN A 198 -0.83 -10.70 6.04
CA GLN A 198 -1.99 -10.19 5.34
C GLN A 198 -2.45 -8.84 5.90
N GLY A 199 -2.86 -7.94 5.01
CA GLY A 199 -3.40 -6.64 5.38
C GLY A 199 -2.33 -5.57 5.58
N ALA A 200 -2.77 -4.38 6.00
CA ALA A 200 -1.91 -3.21 6.18
C ALA A 200 -0.97 -3.32 7.39
N THR A 201 0.08 -4.15 7.29
CA THR A 201 1.14 -4.27 8.31
C THR A 201 2.22 -3.22 8.04
N TRP A 202 2.71 -2.55 9.09
CA TRP A 202 3.72 -1.49 9.00
C TRP A 202 4.88 -1.78 9.96
N ASN A 203 6.13 -1.65 9.51
CA ASN A 203 7.35 -1.97 10.28
C ASN A 203 7.33 -3.40 10.87
N THR A 204 7.10 -4.40 10.02
CA THR A 204 7.07 -5.81 10.46
C THR A 204 8.45 -6.43 10.31
N VAL A 205 8.96 -7.04 11.37
CA VAL A 205 10.23 -7.79 11.32
C VAL A 205 9.94 -9.26 11.58
N VAL A 206 10.35 -10.13 10.66
CA VAL A 206 10.20 -11.57 10.81
C VAL A 206 11.58 -12.22 10.79
N ASP A 207 12.09 -12.63 11.95
CA ASP A 207 13.29 -13.47 12.00
C ASP A 207 12.90 -14.94 12.02
N ALA A 208 12.99 -15.55 10.84
CA ALA A 208 12.76 -16.97 10.66
C ALA A 208 14.06 -17.77 10.55
N SER A 209 15.22 -17.17 10.85
CA SER A 209 16.55 -17.76 10.61
C SER A 209 16.78 -19.09 11.33
N GLY A 210 16.10 -19.31 12.47
CA GLY A 210 16.16 -20.52 13.28
C GLY A 210 15.00 -21.52 13.11
N LEU A 211 14.10 -21.30 12.13
CA LEU A 211 12.87 -22.09 11.96
C LEU A 211 12.93 -22.99 10.71
N ASP A 212 12.23 -24.12 10.75
CA ASP A 212 11.97 -24.93 9.55
C ASP A 212 10.83 -24.30 8.74
N VAL A 213 11.15 -23.33 7.88
CA VAL A 213 10.14 -22.61 7.09
C VAL A 213 9.81 -23.35 5.81
N ARG A 214 8.51 -23.58 5.57
CA ARG A 214 7.99 -24.30 4.40
C ARG A 214 7.31 -23.41 3.38
N GLU A 215 6.80 -22.26 3.78
CA GLU A 215 6.10 -21.33 2.90
C GLU A 215 6.08 -19.96 3.57
N ILE A 216 6.23 -18.91 2.75
CA ILE A 216 5.98 -17.54 3.16
C ILE A 216 5.10 -16.89 2.11
N LYS A 217 3.94 -16.38 2.54
CA LYS A 217 2.97 -15.71 1.70
C LYS A 217 2.72 -14.28 2.17
N PHE A 218 2.74 -13.35 1.21
CA PHE A 218 2.37 -11.95 1.41
C PHE A 218 1.12 -11.63 0.61
N ASP A 219 0.08 -11.18 1.31
CA ASP A 219 -1.13 -10.66 0.70
C ASP A 219 -1.26 -9.15 0.92
N SER A 220 -2.01 -8.50 0.03
CA SER A 220 -2.12 -7.04 -0.14
C SER A 220 -2.11 -6.22 1.15
N GLY A 221 -1.24 -5.20 1.21
CA GLY A 221 -1.22 -4.15 2.24
C GLY A 221 0.06 -4.06 3.06
N ALA A 222 0.93 -5.07 3.06
CA ALA A 222 2.17 -5.02 3.84
C ALA A 222 3.09 -3.89 3.32
N ALA A 223 3.45 -2.97 4.21
CA ALA A 223 4.32 -1.85 3.93
C ALA A 223 5.51 -1.84 4.91
N LYS A 224 6.75 -1.80 4.39
CA LYS A 224 7.99 -1.93 5.19
C LYS A 224 8.02 -3.21 6.04
N ALA A 225 8.23 -4.35 5.38
CA ALA A 225 8.54 -5.61 6.06
C ALA A 225 9.99 -6.03 5.82
N GLU A 226 10.68 -6.44 6.89
CA GLU A 226 12.04 -7.01 6.84
C GLU A 226 12.01 -8.45 7.34
N ILE A 227 12.60 -9.36 6.57
CA ILE A 227 12.46 -10.79 6.84
C ILE A 227 13.80 -11.49 6.68
N PHE A 228 14.20 -12.20 7.73
CA PHE A 228 15.43 -12.96 7.78
C PHE A 228 15.10 -14.44 7.58
N LEU A 229 15.55 -15.01 6.47
CA LEU A 229 15.24 -16.37 6.07
C LEU A 229 16.22 -17.38 6.70
N PRO A 230 15.78 -18.62 6.99
CA PRO A 230 16.67 -19.68 7.49
C PRO A 230 17.65 -20.16 6.42
N LEU A 231 18.67 -20.88 6.88
CA LEU A 231 19.49 -21.71 5.99
C LEU A 231 18.58 -22.75 5.31
N PRO A 232 18.51 -22.77 3.96
CA PRO A 232 17.54 -23.58 3.25
C PRO A 232 17.81 -25.08 3.45
N ARG A 233 16.79 -25.82 3.89
CA ARG A 233 16.72 -27.29 3.82
C ARG A 233 15.84 -27.74 2.65
N GLY A 234 16.05 -27.12 1.49
CA GLY A 234 15.22 -27.31 0.28
C GLY A 234 14.73 -25.99 -0.31
N VAL A 235 13.81 -26.08 -1.27
CA VAL A 235 13.17 -24.90 -1.87
C VAL A 235 12.09 -24.39 -0.92
N VAL A 236 12.18 -23.11 -0.54
CA VAL A 236 11.13 -22.41 0.21
C VAL A 236 10.37 -21.53 -0.78
N PRO A 237 9.11 -21.85 -1.13
CA PRO A 237 8.30 -20.98 -1.96
C PRO A 237 7.99 -19.68 -1.22
N ILE A 238 8.19 -18.57 -1.93
CA ILE A 238 7.80 -17.23 -1.48
C ILE A 238 6.81 -16.67 -2.49
N GLU A 239 5.56 -16.50 -2.05
CA GLU A 239 4.48 -15.95 -2.87
C GLU A 239 4.22 -14.50 -2.44
N ILE A 240 4.28 -13.57 -3.39
CA ILE A 240 4.01 -12.14 -3.14
C ILE A 240 2.87 -11.69 -4.05
N SER A 241 1.76 -11.31 -3.43
CA SER A 241 0.56 -10.79 -4.08
C SER A 241 0.60 -9.25 -4.23
N SER A 242 -0.30 -8.70 -5.05
CA SER A 242 -0.41 -7.25 -5.37
C SER A 242 -0.61 -6.37 -4.12
N GLY A 243 -0.08 -5.13 -4.14
CA GLY A 243 -0.34 -4.13 -3.09
C GLY A 243 0.66 -4.15 -1.92
N VAL A 244 1.85 -4.72 -2.14
CA VAL A 244 2.94 -4.78 -1.17
C VAL A 244 3.98 -3.70 -1.50
N VAL A 245 4.39 -2.90 -0.50
CA VAL A 245 5.28 -1.73 -0.70
C VAL A 245 6.50 -1.80 0.25
N GLY A 246 7.69 -1.98 -0.32
CA GLY A 246 8.94 -1.90 0.45
C GLY A 246 9.19 -3.13 1.32
N VAL A 247 9.11 -4.32 0.72
CA VAL A 247 9.52 -5.57 1.38
C VAL A 247 10.98 -5.87 1.07
N THR A 248 11.74 -6.16 2.13
CA THR A 248 13.14 -6.59 2.04
C THR A 248 13.26 -8.00 2.60
N LEU A 249 13.77 -8.90 1.77
CA LEU A 249 14.08 -10.28 2.14
C LEU A 249 15.60 -10.42 2.27
N HIS A 250 16.04 -10.88 3.43
CA HIS A 250 17.43 -11.16 3.75
C HIS A 250 17.67 -12.67 3.75
N ARG A 251 18.56 -13.14 2.87
CA ARG A 251 18.93 -14.54 2.73
C ARG A 251 20.32 -14.81 3.30
N PRO A 252 20.57 -16.01 3.86
CA PRO A 252 21.93 -16.45 4.12
C PRO A 252 22.75 -16.52 2.82
N ALA A 253 24.03 -16.19 2.90
CA ALA A 253 24.93 -16.23 1.74
C ALA A 253 24.94 -17.63 1.09
N GLY A 254 24.78 -17.68 -0.24
CA GLY A 254 24.79 -18.93 -1.02
C GLY A 254 23.46 -19.70 -1.04
N ALA A 255 22.39 -19.18 -0.42
CA ALA A 255 21.07 -19.80 -0.47
C ALA A 255 20.39 -19.65 -1.84
N ALA A 256 19.74 -20.71 -2.33
CA ALA A 256 18.86 -20.64 -3.51
C ALA A 256 17.43 -20.27 -3.07
N VAL A 257 16.79 -19.33 -3.77
CA VAL A 257 15.38 -18.94 -3.55
C VAL A 257 14.68 -18.81 -4.89
N ILE A 258 13.43 -19.27 -4.93
CA ILE A 258 12.50 -19.05 -6.03
C ILE A 258 11.42 -18.11 -5.47
N ALA A 259 11.25 -16.96 -6.10
CA ALA A 259 10.25 -15.96 -5.73
C ALA A 259 9.31 -15.76 -6.92
N ASP A 260 8.04 -16.08 -6.72
CA ASP A 260 6.98 -15.85 -7.71
C ASP A 260 6.27 -14.54 -7.35
N VAL A 261 6.49 -13.51 -8.18
CA VAL A 261 5.99 -12.15 -7.95
C VAL A 261 4.88 -11.85 -8.93
N HIS A 262 3.70 -11.52 -8.41
CA HIS A 262 2.54 -11.15 -9.20
C HIS A 262 2.45 -9.63 -9.40
N THR A 263 1.73 -9.18 -10.44
CA THR A 263 1.63 -7.76 -10.84
C THR A 263 1.11 -6.87 -9.71
N GLY A 264 1.76 -5.72 -9.47
CA GLY A 264 1.35 -4.75 -8.45
C GLY A 264 2.16 -4.72 -7.14
N ALA A 265 3.31 -5.39 -7.05
CA ALA A 265 4.27 -5.19 -5.96
C ALA A 265 5.19 -3.98 -6.29
N VAL A 266 5.07 -2.88 -5.53
CA VAL A 266 5.62 -1.57 -5.92
C VAL A 266 7.14 -1.45 -5.67
N ARG A 267 7.70 -2.26 -4.75
CA ARG A 267 9.14 -2.27 -4.43
C ARG A 267 9.49 -3.54 -3.64
N LEU A 268 10.19 -4.47 -4.27
CA LEU A 268 10.75 -5.68 -3.66
C LEU A 268 12.27 -5.64 -3.71
N LYS A 269 12.92 -5.92 -2.58
CA LYS A 269 14.37 -6.09 -2.50
C LYS A 269 14.70 -7.49 -1.98
N LEU A 270 15.51 -8.22 -2.73
CA LEU A 270 16.08 -9.51 -2.34
C LEU A 270 17.59 -9.31 -2.18
N ASP A 271 18.08 -9.30 -0.95
CA ASP A 271 19.49 -8.98 -0.65
C ASP A 271 19.90 -7.63 -1.28
N ASP A 272 20.87 -7.64 -2.21
CA ASP A 272 21.32 -6.47 -2.98
C ASP A 272 20.54 -6.24 -4.29
N TYR A 273 19.64 -7.16 -4.65
CA TYR A 273 18.89 -7.11 -5.89
C TYR A 273 17.54 -6.41 -5.70
N SER A 274 17.33 -5.28 -6.36
CA SER A 274 16.03 -4.60 -6.40
C SER A 274 15.30 -4.89 -7.70
N SER A 275 14.03 -5.30 -7.62
CA SER A 275 13.15 -5.39 -8.78
C SER A 275 11.95 -4.47 -8.62
N ARG A 276 11.61 -3.73 -9.67
CA ARG A 276 10.27 -3.18 -9.85
C ARG A 276 9.46 -4.28 -10.52
N ALA A 277 8.61 -4.97 -9.76
CA ALA A 277 7.65 -5.87 -10.36
C ALA A 277 6.65 -5.01 -11.14
N VAL A 278 6.55 -5.26 -12.45
CA VAL A 278 5.60 -4.58 -13.35
C VAL A 278 4.18 -4.99 -12.97
#